data_AF-A0A1C5K5L7-F1
#
_entry.id   AF-A0A1C5K5L7-F1
#
_cell.length_a   1.000
_cell.length_b   1.000
_cell.length_c   1.000
_cell.angle_alpha   90.00
_cell.angle_beta   90.00
_cell.angle_gamma   90.00
#
_symmetry.space_group_name_H-M   'P 1'
#
loop_
_entity.id
_entity.type
_entity.pdbx_description
1 polymer ?
#
loop_
_entity_poly.entity_id
_entity_poly.type
_entity_poly.pdbx_seq_one_letter_code
_entity_poly.pdbx_strand_id
1 'polypeptide(L)'
;MRNSPSRDDSLLVSGKHGEVDQAIQSQLATASLVLEDPVGGPVAGRQYFTNEEFWQSVLDDRLRSRAIVYLRGFTVMEWFPRSPGLFHTHAAWQSRTSSERMRLRLTDEQQRQYESLGGEDPIIRTVDGKRAMLAGGIGCLRLRDKRTEAGDLWFMSASASSVAHEGIPIGLPNNVYDRLIDQLAEEGAVVGDLIGRLTFVPRALTGTYSHYSNVPMLYLLVEEFRRTGEALQNTPKASAAVVFESQTQASAQSPYAAAYVDFTPGSRGNLARRQEWLVRYVEDLHDGTIVTDFDEQMSRFPNAIFALEKVSAGRLDRTELSTLADRWGSSVTSLFIDTLIIQQSRLEVQKARIGELVLGDRFQNIGSGATIINRSLISNALNRVVTTAGNDAAEALKVVTEHVQQSGNTEAAENLEGLLEEVERDQPRRSRMSAFWDAIIKALPSVAQLGEASAKIVELIAQH
;
A
#
# COMPACT_ATOMS: atom_id res chain seq x y z
N MET A 1 -44.70 22.86 -41.48
CA MET A 1 -43.36 23.47 -41.29
C MET A 1 -43.16 23.85 -39.82
N ARG A 2 -42.55 22.96 -39.02
CA ARG A 2 -41.91 23.28 -37.75
C ARG A 2 -40.71 22.34 -37.63
N ASN A 3 -39.51 22.91 -37.73
CA ASN A 3 -38.24 22.18 -37.61
C ASN A 3 -37.99 21.84 -36.14
N SER A 4 -37.75 20.55 -35.88
CA SER A 4 -37.19 20.08 -34.60
C SER A 4 -35.66 20.15 -34.70
N PRO A 5 -34.93 20.59 -33.66
CA PRO A 5 -33.48 20.55 -33.69
C PRO A 5 -33.01 19.12 -33.42
N SER A 6 -32.16 18.62 -34.31
CA SER A 6 -31.43 17.37 -34.19
C SER A 6 -30.64 17.35 -32.88
N ARG A 7 -30.87 16.32 -32.06
CA ARG A 7 -29.98 15.99 -30.94
C ARG A 7 -28.63 15.57 -31.50
N ASP A 8 -27.60 16.21 -30.97
CA ASP A 8 -26.20 16.00 -31.24
C ASP A 8 -25.77 14.68 -30.56
N ASP A 9 -25.63 13.62 -31.35
CA ASP A 9 -25.21 12.27 -30.93
C ASP A 9 -23.68 12.12 -30.79
N SER A 10 -22.95 13.23 -30.58
CA SER A 10 -21.49 13.25 -30.62
C SER A 10 -20.76 13.02 -29.28
N LEU A 11 -21.46 12.67 -28.19
CA LEU A 11 -20.87 12.54 -26.84
C LEU A 11 -20.77 11.13 -26.25
N LEU A 12 -20.98 10.05 -27.02
CA LEU A 12 -21.02 8.68 -26.48
C LEU A 12 -19.93 7.71 -26.99
N VAL A 13 -18.83 8.21 -27.57
CA VAL A 13 -17.79 7.33 -28.16
C VAL A 13 -16.46 7.28 -27.36
N SER A 14 -16.30 7.99 -26.24
CA SER A 14 -15.08 7.85 -25.40
C SER A 14 -15.15 6.72 -24.35
N GLY A 15 -16.25 5.98 -24.28
CA GLY A 15 -16.47 4.99 -23.22
C GLY A 15 -15.82 3.65 -23.55
N LYS A 16 -14.85 3.23 -22.71
CA LYS A 16 -14.56 1.85 -22.23
C LYS A 16 -13.06 1.50 -22.15
N HIS A 17 -12.18 2.11 -22.94
CA HIS A 17 -10.72 1.86 -22.81
C HIS A 17 -10.10 2.62 -21.62
N GLY A 18 -10.64 3.78 -21.25
CA GLY A 18 -10.06 4.64 -20.20
C GLY A 18 -10.16 4.13 -18.76
N GLU A 19 -10.91 3.05 -18.50
CA GLU A 19 -11.23 2.60 -17.13
C GLU A 19 -10.20 1.60 -16.56
N VAL A 20 -9.43 0.93 -17.41
CA VAL A 20 -8.30 0.08 -17.00
C VAL A 20 -7.06 0.95 -16.87
N ASP A 21 -6.86 1.87 -17.82
CA ASP A 21 -5.97 3.00 -17.63
C ASP A 21 -6.30 3.70 -16.30
N GLN A 22 -7.57 3.90 -15.94
CA GLN A 22 -7.96 4.47 -14.64
C GLN A 22 -7.54 3.61 -13.44
N ALA A 23 -7.67 2.28 -13.49
CA ALA A 23 -7.27 1.44 -12.37
C ALA A 23 -5.73 1.39 -12.22
N ILE A 24 -5.01 1.36 -13.34
CA ILE A 24 -3.54 1.42 -13.40
C ILE A 24 -3.04 2.81 -12.98
N GLN A 25 -3.57 3.89 -13.57
CA GLN A 25 -3.32 5.28 -13.20
C GLN A 25 -3.65 5.53 -11.72
N SER A 26 -4.72 4.90 -11.20
CA SER A 26 -5.07 5.05 -9.80
C SER A 26 -3.96 4.53 -8.88
N GLN A 27 -3.26 3.48 -9.27
CA GLN A 27 -2.12 2.99 -8.50
C GLN A 27 -0.86 3.83 -8.76
N LEU A 28 -0.63 4.21 -10.03
CA LEU A 28 0.55 4.95 -10.50
C LEU A 28 0.72 6.34 -9.93
N ALA A 29 -0.38 6.93 -9.50
CA ALA A 29 -0.41 8.27 -9.01
C ALA A 29 0.06 8.45 -7.56
N THR A 30 0.46 7.37 -6.87
CA THR A 30 0.84 7.32 -5.43
C THR A 30 2.21 7.95 -5.12
N ALA A 31 2.78 8.70 -6.04
CA ALA A 31 4.05 9.37 -5.82
C ALA A 31 4.01 10.77 -6.44
N SER A 32 4.33 11.79 -5.63
CA SER A 32 4.78 13.15 -6.03
C SER A 32 4.42 14.18 -4.95
N LEU A 33 5.37 14.56 -4.12
CA LEU A 33 5.18 15.50 -3.00
C LEU A 33 5.52 16.94 -3.41
N VAL A 34 4.60 17.86 -3.05
CA VAL A 34 4.74 19.25 -2.53
C VAL A 34 3.39 19.95 -2.74
N LEU A 35 2.82 20.54 -1.68
CA LEU A 35 1.64 21.41 -1.76
C LEU A 35 1.78 22.53 -0.74
N GLU A 36 1.75 23.77 -1.25
CA GLU A 36 1.74 24.98 -0.44
C GLU A 36 0.46 25.09 0.40
N ASP A 37 0.66 25.53 1.65
CA ASP A 37 -0.37 25.68 2.67
C ASP A 37 -1.20 26.97 2.42
N PRO A 38 -2.51 26.91 2.06
CA PRO A 38 -3.27 28.11 1.68
C PRO A 38 -3.75 28.96 2.88
N VAL A 39 -2.93 29.83 3.47
CA VAL A 39 -3.16 30.73 4.66
C VAL A 39 -4.63 31.03 5.02
N GLY A 40 -5.04 30.74 6.27
CA GLY A 40 -6.41 30.90 6.77
C GLY A 40 -6.52 30.50 8.25
N GLY A 41 -7.22 31.33 9.04
CA GLY A 41 -7.28 31.27 10.51
C GLY A 41 -8.09 30.12 11.10
N PRO A 42 -8.07 29.97 12.44
CA PRO A 42 -8.67 28.83 13.14
C PRO A 42 -10.19 28.81 13.04
N VAL A 43 -10.75 27.65 12.65
CA VAL A 43 -12.20 27.38 12.64
C VAL A 43 -12.56 26.59 13.89
N ALA A 44 -13.73 26.87 14.49
CA ALA A 44 -14.25 26.12 15.63
C ALA A 44 -14.29 24.61 15.35
N GLY A 45 -13.87 23.82 16.34
CA GLY A 45 -13.80 22.37 16.21
C GLY A 45 -15.15 21.69 16.02
N ARG A 46 -15.20 20.63 15.22
CA ARG A 46 -16.41 19.83 14.98
C ARG A 46 -16.23 18.39 15.40
N GLN A 47 -17.29 17.80 15.92
CA GLN A 47 -17.28 16.43 16.43
C GLN A 47 -18.17 15.54 15.58
N TYR A 48 -17.70 14.32 15.34
CA TYR A 48 -18.37 13.30 14.55
C TYR A 48 -18.34 11.96 15.27
N PHE A 49 -19.43 11.21 15.12
CA PHE A 49 -19.59 9.88 15.72
C PHE A 49 -19.78 8.79 14.65
N THR A 50 -20.06 9.18 13.40
CA THR A 50 -20.26 8.25 12.29
C THR A 50 -19.52 8.70 11.03
N ASN A 51 -19.18 7.75 10.16
CA ASN A 51 -18.61 8.03 8.84
C ASN A 51 -19.56 8.93 8.00
N GLU A 52 -20.86 8.64 8.06
CA GLU A 52 -21.90 9.33 7.30
C GLU A 52 -22.00 10.82 7.67
N GLU A 53 -22.05 11.16 8.97
CA GLU A 53 -22.10 12.55 9.42
C GLU A 53 -20.88 13.36 8.95
N PHE A 54 -19.70 12.75 9.03
CA PHE A 54 -18.45 13.37 8.57
C PHE A 54 -18.49 13.62 7.07
N TRP A 55 -18.75 12.58 6.27
CA TRP A 55 -18.73 12.68 4.82
C TRP A 55 -19.84 13.55 4.29
N GLN A 56 -21.05 13.51 4.86
CA GLN A 56 -22.12 14.44 4.50
C GLN A 56 -21.70 15.89 4.75
N SER A 57 -20.98 16.17 5.85
CA SER A 57 -20.46 17.52 6.11
C SER A 57 -19.42 17.96 5.08
N VAL A 58 -18.57 17.05 4.60
CA VAL A 58 -17.58 17.33 3.55
C VAL A 58 -18.26 17.54 2.19
N LEU A 59 -19.17 16.65 1.81
CA LEU A 59 -19.88 16.67 0.53
C LEU A 59 -20.83 17.86 0.40
N ASP A 60 -21.45 18.30 1.50
CA ASP A 60 -22.27 19.52 1.56
C ASP A 60 -21.43 20.80 1.70
N ASP A 61 -20.10 20.71 1.61
CA ASP A 61 -19.16 21.84 1.77
C ASP A 61 -19.30 22.58 3.12
N ARG A 62 -19.84 21.89 4.13
CA ARG A 62 -19.97 22.39 5.50
C ARG A 62 -18.68 22.22 6.28
N LEU A 63 -17.84 21.25 5.92
CA LEU A 63 -16.54 20.95 6.51
C LEU A 63 -15.47 21.10 5.44
N ARG A 64 -14.53 22.01 5.65
CA ARG A 64 -13.44 22.33 4.71
C ARG A 64 -12.08 22.02 5.33
N SER A 65 -11.04 22.03 4.50
CA SER A 65 -9.65 21.95 4.97
C SER A 65 -9.39 22.92 6.12
N ARG A 66 -8.51 22.52 7.03
CA ARG A 66 -8.08 23.16 8.28
C ARG A 66 -9.06 23.19 9.43
N ALA A 67 -10.27 22.68 9.25
CA ALA A 67 -11.16 22.45 10.37
C ALA A 67 -10.49 21.49 11.38
N ILE A 68 -10.60 21.83 12.67
CA ILE A 68 -10.27 20.90 13.74
C ILE A 68 -11.43 19.90 13.84
N VAL A 69 -11.10 18.62 13.77
CA VAL A 69 -12.08 17.53 13.75
C VAL A 69 -11.81 16.60 14.92
N TYR A 70 -12.89 16.22 15.60
CA TYR A 70 -12.92 15.26 16.69
C TYR A 70 -13.71 14.04 16.22
N LEU A 71 -13.05 12.90 16.04
CA LEU A 71 -13.70 11.62 15.76
C LEU A 71 -13.80 10.86 17.07
N ARG A 72 -15.01 10.43 17.48
CA ARG A 72 -15.22 9.75 18.77
C ARG A 72 -15.50 8.27 18.61
N GLY A 73 -14.73 7.42 19.27
CA GLY A 73 -14.90 5.97 19.24
C GLY A 73 -14.70 5.35 17.85
N PHE A 74 -13.82 5.93 17.03
CA PHE A 74 -13.55 5.40 15.70
C PHE A 74 -12.54 4.24 15.75
N THR A 75 -12.71 3.27 14.86
CA THR A 75 -11.77 2.17 14.66
C THR A 75 -10.68 2.57 13.68
N VAL A 76 -9.43 2.63 14.13
CA VAL A 76 -8.24 2.89 13.31
C VAL A 76 -7.71 1.58 12.73
N MET A 77 -7.42 1.55 11.42
CA MET A 77 -6.89 0.37 10.70
C MET A 77 -5.77 0.80 9.73
N GLU A 78 -4.76 -0.06 9.51
CA GLU A 78 -3.65 0.20 8.56
C GLU A 78 -4.08 0.32 7.09
N TRP A 79 -5.34 0.02 6.80
CA TRP A 79 -5.89 -0.04 5.45
C TRP A 79 -6.46 1.32 5.07
N PHE A 80 -5.80 1.97 4.11
CA PHE A 80 -6.19 3.26 3.58
C PHE A 80 -7.32 3.10 2.55
N PRO A 81 -8.39 3.92 2.57
CA PRO A 81 -9.46 3.80 1.59
C PRO A 81 -8.94 4.12 0.18
N ARG A 82 -9.16 3.24 -0.79
CA ARG A 82 -8.71 3.44 -2.18
C ARG A 82 -9.41 4.62 -2.85
N SER A 83 -10.63 4.94 -2.43
CA SER A 83 -11.48 6.02 -2.97
C SER A 83 -12.22 6.73 -1.83
N PRO A 84 -11.54 7.51 -0.96
CA PRO A 84 -12.14 8.13 0.20
C PRO A 84 -13.39 8.94 -0.14
N GLY A 85 -14.44 8.78 0.67
CA GLY A 85 -15.69 9.53 0.54
C GLY A 85 -16.58 9.11 -0.63
N LEU A 86 -16.04 8.44 -1.67
CA LEU A 86 -16.82 7.96 -2.80
C LEU A 86 -17.95 7.05 -2.34
N PHE A 87 -17.69 6.16 -1.36
CA PHE A 87 -18.67 5.24 -0.81
C PHE A 87 -19.98 5.94 -0.37
N HIS A 88 -19.87 7.17 0.14
CA HIS A 88 -20.97 7.98 0.69
C HIS A 88 -21.70 8.81 -0.37
N THR A 89 -21.32 8.71 -1.64
CA THR A 89 -22.03 9.40 -2.73
C THR A 89 -23.24 8.60 -3.20
N HIS A 90 -24.27 9.31 -3.67
CA HIS A 90 -25.44 8.66 -4.26
C HIS A 90 -25.09 7.82 -5.50
N ALA A 91 -24.18 8.30 -6.33
CA ALA A 91 -23.72 7.58 -7.53
C ALA A 91 -23.04 6.26 -7.16
N ALA A 92 -22.18 6.25 -6.14
CA ALA A 92 -21.54 5.04 -5.66
C ALA A 92 -22.55 4.04 -5.08
N TRP A 93 -23.55 4.52 -4.33
CA TRP A 93 -24.64 3.67 -3.83
C TRP A 93 -25.42 3.01 -4.97
N GLN A 94 -25.74 3.74 -6.04
CA GLN A 94 -26.37 3.19 -7.24
C GLN A 94 -25.48 2.13 -7.91
N SER A 95 -24.17 2.39 -7.97
CA SER A 95 -23.20 1.46 -8.53
C SER A 95 -23.14 0.14 -7.74
N ARG A 96 -23.04 0.21 -6.41
CA ARG A 96 -23.06 -0.97 -5.53
C ARG A 96 -24.38 -1.74 -5.67
N THR A 97 -25.52 -1.04 -5.68
CA THR A 97 -26.85 -1.64 -5.86
C THR A 97 -27.00 -2.32 -7.23
N SER A 98 -26.47 -1.72 -8.29
CA SER A 98 -26.51 -2.30 -9.63
C SER A 98 -25.67 -3.58 -9.73
N SER A 99 -24.55 -3.63 -8.99
CA SER A 99 -23.68 -4.81 -8.91
C SER A 99 -24.39 -6.05 -8.33
N GLU A 100 -25.44 -5.87 -7.54
CA GLU A 100 -26.20 -6.97 -6.92
C GLU A 100 -26.87 -7.85 -7.96
N ARG A 101 -27.25 -7.28 -9.11
CA ARG A 101 -27.82 -8.02 -10.25
C ARG A 101 -26.77 -8.79 -11.04
N MET A 102 -25.50 -8.57 -10.75
CA MET A 102 -24.34 -9.14 -11.44
C MET A 102 -23.64 -10.21 -10.61
N ARG A 103 -24.30 -10.72 -9.56
CA ARG A 103 -23.81 -11.87 -8.79
C ARG A 103 -23.79 -13.11 -9.66
N LEU A 104 -22.65 -13.80 -9.67
CA LEU A 104 -22.48 -15.11 -10.27
C LEU A 104 -22.82 -16.17 -9.23
N ARG A 105 -23.52 -17.22 -9.66
CA ARG A 105 -23.64 -18.44 -8.86
C ARG A 105 -22.41 -19.28 -9.09
N LEU A 106 -21.71 -19.62 -8.01
CA LEU A 106 -20.66 -20.62 -8.08
C LEU A 106 -21.23 -22.00 -8.36
N THR A 107 -20.43 -22.84 -9.01
CA THR A 107 -20.67 -24.28 -8.99
C THR A 107 -20.42 -24.82 -7.58
N ASP A 108 -21.03 -25.97 -7.24
CA ASP A 108 -20.85 -26.61 -5.93
C ASP A 108 -19.39 -26.92 -5.58
N GLU A 109 -18.55 -27.15 -6.60
CA GLU A 109 -17.11 -27.34 -6.42
C GLU A 109 -16.40 -26.03 -6.05
N GLN A 110 -16.65 -24.96 -6.81
CA GLN A 110 -16.06 -23.64 -6.53
C GLN A 110 -16.52 -23.08 -5.17
N GLN A 111 -17.79 -23.30 -4.82
CA GLN A 111 -18.34 -22.93 -3.52
C GLN A 111 -17.60 -23.65 -2.39
N ARG A 112 -17.46 -24.99 -2.48
CA ARG A 112 -16.73 -25.78 -1.48
C ARG A 112 -15.26 -25.37 -1.36
N GLN A 113 -14.61 -25.05 -2.47
CA GLN A 113 -13.24 -24.54 -2.47
C GLN A 113 -13.15 -23.19 -1.75
N TYR A 114 -14.04 -22.25 -2.04
CA TYR A 114 -14.07 -20.95 -1.37
C TYR A 114 -14.32 -21.08 0.14
N GLU A 115 -15.30 -21.90 0.52
CA GLU A 115 -15.64 -22.17 1.92
C GLU A 115 -14.46 -22.82 2.65
N SER A 116 -13.68 -23.69 1.99
CA SER A 116 -12.48 -24.31 2.57
C SER A 116 -11.37 -23.30 2.92
N LEU A 117 -11.35 -22.14 2.24
CA LEU A 117 -10.46 -21.02 2.56
C LEU A 117 -10.99 -20.17 3.73
N GLY A 118 -12.11 -20.57 4.35
CA GLY A 118 -12.74 -19.89 5.48
C GLY A 118 -13.42 -18.58 5.09
N GLY A 119 -13.94 -18.51 3.87
CA GLY A 119 -14.68 -17.35 3.42
C GLY A 119 -16.14 -17.35 3.85
N GLU A 120 -16.61 -16.23 4.42
CA GLU A 120 -18.04 -15.91 4.44
C GLU A 120 -18.53 -15.70 2.99
N ASP A 121 -19.71 -16.27 2.68
CA ASP A 121 -20.43 -16.33 1.40
C ASP A 121 -19.72 -15.61 0.22
N PRO A 122 -19.19 -16.35 -0.78
CA PRO A 122 -18.51 -15.76 -1.92
C PRO A 122 -19.52 -15.00 -2.77
N ILE A 123 -19.70 -13.70 -2.49
CA ILE A 123 -20.41 -12.83 -3.41
C ILE A 123 -19.47 -12.55 -4.59
N ILE A 124 -19.38 -13.52 -5.48
CA ILE A 124 -18.65 -13.37 -6.73
C ILE A 124 -19.57 -12.66 -7.68
N ARG A 125 -19.03 -11.61 -8.28
CA ARG A 125 -19.72 -10.83 -9.30
C ARG A 125 -19.04 -11.07 -10.63
N THR A 126 -19.77 -10.83 -11.72
CA THR A 126 -19.15 -10.69 -13.05
C THR A 126 -18.07 -9.60 -12.98
N VAL A 127 -17.20 -9.55 -13.98
CA VAL A 127 -16.18 -8.49 -14.05
C VAL A 127 -16.82 -7.10 -14.03
N ASP A 128 -17.93 -6.91 -14.73
CA ASP A 128 -18.68 -5.64 -14.67
C ASP A 128 -19.26 -5.36 -13.28
N GLY A 129 -19.74 -6.39 -12.57
CA GLY A 129 -20.21 -6.24 -11.20
C GLY A 129 -19.08 -5.90 -10.23
N LYS A 130 -17.87 -6.44 -10.43
CA LYS A 130 -16.69 -6.08 -9.65
C LYS A 130 -16.22 -4.66 -9.97
N ARG A 131 -16.24 -4.25 -11.24
CA ARG A 131 -16.00 -2.85 -11.66
C ARG A 131 -16.99 -1.90 -10.99
N ALA A 132 -18.27 -2.24 -10.97
CA ALA A 132 -19.31 -1.47 -10.29
C ALA A 132 -19.07 -1.37 -8.78
N MET A 133 -18.50 -2.38 -8.14
CA MET A 133 -18.12 -2.29 -6.72
C MET A 133 -16.96 -1.31 -6.50
N LEU A 134 -15.94 -1.32 -7.36
CA LEU A 134 -14.83 -0.36 -7.29
C LEU A 134 -15.29 1.08 -7.53
N ALA A 135 -16.12 1.30 -8.55
CA ALA A 135 -16.78 2.59 -8.78
C ALA A 135 -17.73 2.98 -7.63
N GLY A 136 -18.17 1.99 -6.85
CA GLY A 136 -18.92 2.14 -5.61
C GLY A 136 -18.08 2.53 -4.40
N GLY A 137 -16.77 2.80 -4.54
CA GLY A 137 -15.90 3.18 -3.42
C GLY A 137 -15.41 2.00 -2.58
N ILE A 138 -15.53 0.77 -3.07
CA ILE A 138 -15.00 -0.41 -2.40
C ILE A 138 -13.53 -0.59 -2.76
N GLY A 139 -12.69 -0.76 -1.74
CA GLY A 139 -11.28 -1.10 -1.89
C GLY A 139 -10.41 -0.32 -0.92
N CYS A 140 -9.33 -0.95 -0.50
CA CYS A 140 -8.30 -0.39 0.35
C CYS A 140 -6.92 -0.65 -0.24
N LEU A 141 -5.96 0.14 0.21
CA LEU A 141 -4.53 -0.03 -0.03
C LEU A 141 -3.82 -0.07 1.34
N ARG A 142 -2.72 -0.80 1.44
CA ARG A 142 -1.81 -0.66 2.59
C ARG A 142 -0.57 0.07 2.14
N LEU A 143 -0.33 1.24 2.70
CA LEU A 143 0.74 2.14 2.28
C LEU A 143 1.93 2.05 3.25
N ARG A 144 3.13 2.35 2.75
CA ARG A 144 4.25 2.72 3.62
C ARG A 144 4.07 4.15 4.12
N ASP A 145 4.87 4.53 5.11
CA ASP A 145 4.96 5.92 5.51
C ASP A 145 5.35 6.81 4.32
N LYS A 146 4.86 8.04 4.35
CA LYS A 146 5.13 9.05 3.33
C LYS A 146 5.66 10.28 4.03
N ARG A 147 6.82 10.76 3.56
CA ARG A 147 7.35 12.03 3.98
C ARG A 147 6.46 13.16 3.48
N THR A 148 6.05 14.07 4.36
CA THR A 148 5.25 15.24 4.00
C THR A 148 5.83 16.50 4.64
N GLU A 149 5.24 17.66 4.38
CA GLU A 149 5.60 18.89 5.10
C GLU A 149 5.30 18.80 6.60
N ALA A 150 4.35 17.95 7.00
CA ALA A 150 4.05 17.66 8.40
C ALA A 150 4.97 16.58 9.01
N GLY A 151 5.99 16.13 8.29
CA GLY A 151 6.85 15.01 8.66
C GLY A 151 6.42 13.69 8.03
N ASP A 152 7.00 12.58 8.51
CA ASP A 152 6.67 11.24 8.04
C ASP A 152 5.31 10.80 8.60
N LEU A 153 4.40 10.45 7.70
CA LEU A 153 3.02 10.10 8.01
C LEU A 153 2.66 8.71 7.52
N TRP A 154 2.00 7.96 8.39
CA TRP A 154 1.34 6.70 8.06
C TRP A 154 -0.09 6.97 7.61
N PHE A 155 -0.38 6.69 6.35
CA PHE A 155 -1.72 6.86 5.78
C PHE A 155 -2.59 5.63 6.02
N MET A 156 -3.73 5.85 6.68
CA MET A 156 -4.59 4.81 7.26
C MET A 156 -6.06 5.17 7.14
N SER A 157 -6.96 4.39 7.75
CA SER A 157 -8.38 4.76 7.92
C SER A 157 -8.78 4.85 9.39
N ALA A 158 -9.69 5.76 9.69
CA ALA A 158 -10.52 5.76 10.90
C ALA A 158 -11.98 5.53 10.48
N SER A 159 -12.65 4.53 11.04
CA SER A 159 -14.01 4.15 10.66
C SER A 159 -14.90 3.87 11.86
N ALA A 160 -16.08 4.48 11.90
CA ALA A 160 -17.10 4.20 12.91
C ALA A 160 -17.83 2.86 12.67
N SER A 161 -17.85 2.35 11.43
CA SER A 161 -18.44 1.05 11.08
C SER A 161 -17.45 -0.12 11.18
N SER A 162 -16.19 0.15 11.55
CA SER A 162 -15.08 -0.81 11.50
C SER A 162 -14.78 -1.37 10.09
N VAL A 163 -15.26 -0.68 9.04
CA VAL A 163 -14.97 -1.00 7.63
C VAL A 163 -14.04 0.06 7.05
N ALA A 164 -12.86 -0.36 6.60
CA ALA A 164 -11.79 0.55 6.20
C ALA A 164 -12.12 1.40 4.98
N HIS A 165 -12.74 0.84 3.93
CA HIS A 165 -13.07 1.58 2.71
C HIS A 165 -14.23 2.58 2.88
N GLU A 166 -15.02 2.46 3.94
CA GLU A 166 -16.03 3.46 4.36
C GLU A 166 -15.42 4.55 5.24
N GLY A 167 -14.18 4.36 5.69
CA GLY A 167 -13.55 5.20 6.68
C GLY A 167 -13.13 6.57 6.16
N ILE A 168 -12.68 7.37 7.12
CA ILE A 168 -12.05 8.66 6.92
C ILE A 168 -10.55 8.41 6.79
N PRO A 169 -9.89 8.89 5.71
CA PRO A 169 -8.44 8.85 5.61
C PRO A 169 -7.81 9.63 6.75
N ILE A 170 -6.80 9.03 7.38
CA ILE A 170 -6.02 9.69 8.42
C ILE A 170 -4.54 9.62 8.08
N GLY A 171 -3.78 10.61 8.52
CA GLY A 171 -2.32 10.61 8.51
C GLY A 171 -1.85 10.60 9.96
N LEU A 172 -1.19 9.52 10.39
CA LEU A 172 -0.61 9.41 11.72
C LEU A 172 0.88 9.75 11.68
N PRO A 173 1.35 10.71 12.47
CA PRO A 173 2.78 10.91 12.67
C PRO A 173 3.42 9.70 13.37
N ASN A 174 4.71 9.45 13.13
CA ASN A 174 5.44 8.27 13.66
C ASN A 174 5.24 8.06 15.17
N ASN A 175 5.35 9.11 16.00
CA ASN A 175 5.17 9.01 17.44
C ASN A 175 3.75 8.54 17.87
N VAL A 176 2.74 8.75 17.02
CA VAL A 176 1.40 8.20 17.24
C VAL A 176 1.34 6.76 16.74
N TYR A 177 1.83 6.49 15.53
CA TYR A 177 1.83 5.15 14.92
C TYR A 177 2.60 4.12 15.76
N ASP A 178 3.79 4.45 16.27
CA ASP A 178 4.63 3.57 17.07
C ASP A 178 3.92 3.06 18.34
N ARG A 179 2.96 3.85 18.87
CA ARG A 179 2.14 3.45 20.03
C ARG A 179 0.98 2.54 19.67
N LEU A 180 0.68 2.37 18.39
CA LEU A 180 -0.46 1.61 17.89
C LEU A 180 -0.04 0.35 17.13
N ILE A 181 1.16 0.33 16.53
CA ILE A 181 1.55 -0.69 15.56
C ILE A 181 1.47 -2.12 16.11
N ASP A 182 1.93 -2.38 17.32
CA ASP A 182 1.87 -3.74 17.89
C ASP A 182 0.42 -4.26 17.96
N GLN A 183 -0.51 -3.41 18.40
CA GLN A 183 -1.93 -3.77 18.47
C GLN A 183 -2.58 -3.84 17.10
N LEU A 184 -2.22 -2.94 16.17
CA LEU A 184 -2.69 -3.00 14.79
C LEU A 184 -2.22 -4.28 14.09
N ALA A 185 -1.00 -4.73 14.36
CA ALA A 185 -0.45 -5.97 13.80
C ALA A 185 -1.15 -7.21 14.38
N GLU A 186 -1.45 -7.20 15.68
CA GLU A 186 -2.09 -8.33 16.37
C GLU A 186 -3.61 -8.39 16.17
N GLU A 187 -4.31 -7.29 16.40
CA GLU A 187 -5.78 -7.19 16.40
C GLU A 187 -6.34 -6.65 15.09
N GLY A 188 -5.49 -6.07 14.23
CA GLY A 188 -5.90 -5.50 12.95
C GLY A 188 -6.51 -4.10 13.05
N ALA A 189 -6.84 -3.65 14.25
CA ALA A 189 -7.52 -2.40 14.50
C ALA A 189 -7.35 -1.90 15.93
N VAL A 190 -7.54 -0.59 16.16
CA VAL A 190 -7.56 0.03 17.49
C VAL A 190 -8.71 1.02 17.60
N VAL A 191 -9.52 0.96 18.66
CA VAL A 191 -10.60 1.93 18.90
C VAL A 191 -10.08 3.12 19.70
N GLY A 192 -10.43 4.33 19.28
CA GLY A 192 -10.08 5.53 20.02
C GLY A 192 -10.75 6.80 19.52
N ASP A 193 -10.50 7.87 20.26
CA ASP A 193 -10.82 9.23 19.89
C ASP A 193 -9.63 9.84 19.14
N LEU A 194 -9.92 10.48 18.01
CA LEU A 194 -8.93 11.18 17.20
C LEU A 194 -9.23 12.68 17.21
N ILE A 195 -8.19 13.48 17.43
CA ILE A 195 -8.23 14.93 17.26
C ILE A 195 -7.19 15.27 16.21
N GLY A 196 -7.61 16.02 15.21
CA GLY A 196 -6.70 16.40 14.14
C GLY A 196 -7.23 17.53 13.30
N ARG A 197 -6.43 17.86 12.29
CA ARG A 197 -6.73 18.92 11.34
C ARG A 197 -6.99 18.33 9.97
N LEU A 198 -8.13 18.69 9.40
CA LEU A 198 -8.45 18.27 8.05
C LEU A 198 -7.48 18.92 7.06
N THR A 199 -6.88 18.14 6.18
CA THR A 199 -5.87 18.60 5.22
C THR A 199 -6.17 17.99 3.87
N PHE A 200 -5.75 18.64 2.79
CA PHE A 200 -5.84 18.04 1.47
C PHE A 200 -4.90 16.86 1.37
N VAL A 201 -5.42 15.74 0.85
CA VAL A 201 -4.60 14.60 0.46
C VAL A 201 -3.45 15.12 -0.42
N PRO A 202 -2.19 14.80 -0.10
CA PRO A 202 -1.05 15.29 -0.85
C PRO A 202 -1.25 15.01 -2.34
N ARG A 203 -0.75 15.88 -3.23
CA ARG A 203 -0.87 15.66 -4.68
C ARG A 203 -0.34 14.29 -5.13
N ALA A 204 0.63 13.75 -4.38
CA ALA A 204 1.19 12.40 -4.46
C ALA A 204 0.17 11.28 -4.33
N LEU A 205 -1.00 11.55 -3.80
CA LEU A 205 -2.09 10.61 -3.70
C LEU A 205 -3.27 11.09 -4.56
N THR A 206 -3.26 12.33 -5.09
CA THR A 206 -4.41 12.88 -5.84
C THR A 206 -4.66 12.27 -7.21
N GLY A 207 -3.63 11.81 -7.92
CA GLY A 207 -3.85 11.17 -9.23
C GLY A 207 -4.54 9.80 -9.08
N THR A 208 -4.54 9.21 -7.86
CA THR A 208 -5.33 8.01 -7.51
C THR A 208 -6.82 8.25 -7.74
N TYR A 209 -7.20 9.53 -7.79
CA TYR A 209 -8.56 10.03 -7.69
C TYR A 209 -8.97 11.02 -8.79
N SER A 210 -8.15 11.23 -9.82
CA SER A 210 -8.40 12.24 -10.88
C SER A 210 -9.74 12.07 -11.60
N HIS A 211 -10.37 10.90 -11.48
CA HIS A 211 -11.64 10.56 -12.11
C HIS A 211 -12.83 10.49 -11.15
N TYR A 212 -12.62 10.62 -9.84
CA TYR A 212 -13.71 10.77 -8.88
C TYR A 212 -14.06 12.25 -8.76
N SER A 213 -14.74 12.76 -9.79
CA SER A 213 -15.30 14.09 -9.73
C SER A 213 -16.27 14.18 -8.55
N ASN A 214 -16.20 15.29 -7.80
CA ASN A 214 -17.13 15.69 -6.75
C ASN A 214 -16.90 15.15 -5.33
N VAL A 215 -15.78 14.45 -5.04
CA VAL A 215 -15.40 14.16 -3.65
C VAL A 215 -14.13 14.92 -3.28
N PRO A 216 -14.17 15.84 -2.29
CA PRO A 216 -12.97 16.49 -1.79
C PRO A 216 -11.97 15.47 -1.25
N MET A 217 -10.76 15.49 -1.79
CA MET A 217 -9.67 14.61 -1.34
C MET A 217 -9.07 15.18 -0.05
N LEU A 218 -9.65 14.80 1.08
CA LEU A 218 -9.25 15.26 2.41
C LEU A 218 -8.82 14.07 3.27
N TYR A 219 -7.84 14.32 4.15
CA TYR A 219 -7.47 13.41 5.22
C TYR A 219 -7.37 14.17 6.54
N LEU A 220 -7.54 13.46 7.66
CA LEU A 220 -7.32 14.00 8.98
C LEU A 220 -5.85 13.83 9.38
N LEU A 221 -5.09 14.92 9.44
CA LEU A 221 -3.77 14.89 10.07
C LEU A 221 -3.98 14.79 11.58
N VAL A 222 -3.66 13.64 12.15
CA VAL A 222 -3.95 13.35 13.56
C VAL A 222 -2.89 14.01 14.43
N GLU A 223 -3.34 14.91 15.31
CA GLU A 223 -2.51 15.61 16.28
C GLU A 223 -2.53 14.85 17.62
N GLU A 224 -3.67 14.23 17.97
CA GLU A 224 -3.83 13.47 19.20
C GLU A 224 -4.70 12.21 18.98
N PHE A 225 -4.28 11.10 19.60
CA PHE A 225 -5.05 9.86 19.66
C PHE A 225 -5.21 9.43 21.12
N ARG A 226 -6.45 9.15 21.55
CA ARG A 226 -6.77 8.66 22.89
C ARG A 226 -7.52 7.33 22.78
N ARG A 227 -6.96 6.28 23.36
CA ARG A 227 -7.68 4.99 23.48
C ARG A 227 -8.87 5.17 24.42
N THR A 228 -10.03 4.66 24.02
CA THR A 228 -11.24 4.66 24.87
C THR A 228 -11.29 3.46 25.81
N GLY A 229 -10.46 2.44 25.59
CA GLY A 229 -10.49 1.17 26.33
C GLY A 229 -11.70 0.30 26.00
N GLU A 230 -12.52 0.72 25.03
CA GLU A 230 -13.68 -0.02 24.55
C GLU A 230 -13.22 -1.19 23.66
N ALA A 231 -13.95 -2.30 23.75
CA ALA A 231 -13.79 -3.40 22.83
C ALA A 231 -14.32 -3.03 21.44
N LEU A 232 -13.75 -3.64 20.39
CA LEU A 232 -14.29 -3.56 19.04
C LEU A 232 -15.75 -4.03 19.04
N GLN A 233 -16.67 -3.14 18.66
CA GLN A 233 -18.10 -3.46 18.56
C GLN A 233 -18.40 -4.35 17.36
N ASN A 234 -17.62 -4.21 16.28
CA ASN A 234 -17.75 -4.95 15.04
C ASN A 234 -16.40 -5.54 14.64
N THR A 235 -16.43 -6.67 13.93
CA THR A 235 -15.23 -7.27 13.34
C THR A 235 -14.61 -6.30 12.33
N PRO A 236 -13.32 -5.91 12.46
CA PRO A 236 -12.70 -5.01 11.51
C PRO A 236 -12.66 -5.65 10.12
N LYS A 237 -12.91 -4.85 9.10
CA LYS A 237 -13.04 -5.31 7.72
C LYS A 237 -12.29 -4.39 6.76
N ALA A 238 -11.45 -4.99 5.93
CA ALA A 238 -10.80 -4.31 4.81
C ALA A 238 -11.09 -5.06 3.51
N SER A 239 -11.00 -4.36 2.40
CA SER A 239 -11.20 -4.94 1.08
C SER A 239 -9.98 -4.69 0.21
N ALA A 240 -9.49 -5.74 -0.44
CA ALA A 240 -8.37 -5.67 -1.35
C ALA A 240 -8.87 -5.86 -2.78
N ALA A 241 -8.33 -5.09 -3.72
CA ALA A 241 -8.70 -5.18 -5.13
C ALA A 241 -7.45 -5.28 -6.01
N VAL A 242 -7.55 -6.11 -7.04
CA VAL A 242 -6.53 -6.30 -8.07
C VAL A 242 -7.13 -6.16 -9.46
N VAL A 243 -6.32 -5.71 -10.40
CA VAL A 243 -6.59 -5.76 -11.83
C VAL A 243 -5.82 -6.94 -12.40
N PHE A 244 -6.45 -7.68 -13.30
CA PHE A 244 -5.84 -8.80 -13.97
C PHE A 244 -6.16 -8.78 -15.46
N GLU A 245 -5.26 -9.30 -16.27
CA GLU A 245 -5.47 -9.63 -17.68
C GLU A 245 -6.19 -10.98 -17.76
N SER A 246 -7.21 -11.13 -18.60
CA SER A 246 -7.95 -12.38 -18.81
C SER A 246 -7.95 -12.77 -20.28
N GLN A 247 -7.60 -14.03 -20.56
CA GLN A 247 -7.65 -14.58 -21.92
C GLN A 247 -9.08 -15.00 -22.31
N THR A 248 -9.91 -15.38 -21.35
CA THR A 248 -11.26 -15.92 -21.59
C THR A 248 -12.35 -14.83 -21.61
N GLN A 249 -12.16 -13.72 -20.89
CA GLN A 249 -13.08 -12.58 -20.85
C GLN A 249 -12.68 -11.42 -21.77
N ALA A 250 -11.88 -11.70 -22.80
CA ALA A 250 -11.69 -10.81 -23.94
C ALA A 250 -13.01 -10.65 -24.72
N SER A 251 -13.99 -9.97 -24.12
CA SER A 251 -14.96 -9.22 -24.90
C SER A 251 -14.16 -8.33 -25.84
N ALA A 252 -14.68 -8.06 -27.04
CA ALA A 252 -13.99 -7.30 -28.09
C ALA A 252 -13.53 -5.86 -27.69
N GLN A 253 -13.67 -5.46 -26.42
CA GLN A 253 -13.50 -4.10 -25.90
C GLN A 253 -12.39 -3.95 -24.85
N SER A 254 -12.00 -4.98 -24.08
CA SER A 254 -10.86 -4.88 -23.14
C SER A 254 -10.45 -6.26 -22.58
N PRO A 255 -9.15 -6.62 -22.58
CA PRO A 255 -8.67 -7.87 -21.99
C PRO A 255 -8.51 -7.82 -20.46
N TYR A 256 -8.86 -6.72 -19.77
CA TYR A 256 -8.69 -6.62 -18.32
C TYR A 256 -9.97 -6.71 -17.53
N ALA A 257 -9.81 -7.21 -16.32
CA ALA A 257 -10.84 -7.36 -15.34
C ALA A 257 -10.34 -6.92 -13.97
N ALA A 258 -11.27 -6.76 -13.04
CA ALA A 258 -10.95 -6.50 -11.65
C ALA A 258 -11.45 -7.66 -10.79
N ALA A 259 -10.67 -8.03 -9.78
CA ALA A 259 -11.07 -8.90 -8.70
C ALA A 259 -10.97 -8.14 -7.37
N TYR A 260 -11.83 -8.46 -6.41
CA TYR A 260 -11.72 -7.95 -5.07
C TYR A 260 -12.14 -9.01 -4.06
N VAL A 261 -11.65 -8.87 -2.83
CA VAL A 261 -11.94 -9.73 -1.68
C VAL A 261 -12.04 -8.88 -0.43
N ASP A 262 -12.88 -9.33 0.49
CA ASP A 262 -12.92 -8.79 1.85
C ASP A 262 -12.16 -9.73 2.80
N PHE A 263 -11.48 -9.14 3.78
CA PHE A 263 -10.76 -9.87 4.82
C PHE A 263 -10.87 -9.14 6.15
N THR A 264 -10.54 -9.87 7.22
CA THR A 264 -10.50 -9.34 8.59
C THR A 264 -9.04 -9.09 8.97
N PRO A 265 -8.60 -7.82 9.07
CA PRO A 265 -7.27 -7.48 9.62
C PRO A 265 -7.07 -8.11 11.00
N GLY A 266 -5.82 -8.46 11.35
CA GLY A 266 -5.49 -9.12 12.63
C GLY A 266 -5.89 -10.60 12.73
N SER A 267 -6.86 -11.06 11.92
CA SER A 267 -7.20 -12.49 11.88
C SER A 267 -6.08 -13.28 11.19
N ARG A 268 -5.36 -14.10 11.98
CA ARG A 268 -4.21 -14.88 11.53
C ARG A 268 -4.53 -15.69 10.26
N GLY A 269 -3.73 -15.46 9.21
CA GLY A 269 -3.85 -16.16 7.93
C GLY A 269 -5.11 -15.82 7.12
N ASN A 270 -5.97 -14.90 7.54
CA ASN A 270 -7.16 -14.51 6.78
C ASN A 270 -6.76 -13.83 5.46
N LEU A 271 -5.89 -12.81 5.52
CA LEU A 271 -5.39 -12.13 4.32
C LEU A 271 -4.68 -13.10 3.36
N ALA A 272 -3.83 -14.00 3.87
CA ALA A 272 -3.12 -14.98 3.05
C ALA A 272 -4.09 -15.91 2.29
N ARG A 273 -5.14 -16.39 2.95
CA ARG A 273 -6.20 -17.20 2.30
C ARG A 273 -7.01 -16.41 1.28
N ARG A 274 -7.27 -15.12 1.54
CA ARG A 274 -7.96 -14.24 0.57
C ARG A 274 -7.08 -13.90 -0.63
N GLN A 275 -5.78 -13.78 -0.44
CA GLN A 275 -4.81 -13.64 -1.50
C GLN A 275 -4.74 -14.90 -2.38
N GLU A 276 -4.69 -16.09 -1.77
CA GLU A 276 -4.76 -17.36 -2.52
C GLU A 276 -6.04 -17.44 -3.36
N TRP A 277 -7.17 -17.03 -2.79
CA TRP A 277 -8.43 -16.96 -3.53
C TRP A 277 -8.37 -16.00 -4.73
N LEU A 278 -7.74 -14.82 -4.59
CA LEU A 278 -7.56 -13.91 -5.72
C LEU A 278 -6.73 -14.56 -6.84
N VAL A 279 -5.66 -15.27 -6.50
CA VAL A 279 -4.82 -15.98 -7.48
C VAL A 279 -5.65 -17.03 -8.21
N ARG A 280 -6.32 -17.94 -7.49
CA ARG A 280 -7.19 -18.97 -8.10
C ARG A 280 -8.32 -18.37 -8.93
N TYR A 281 -8.97 -17.32 -8.42
CA TYR A 281 -10.02 -16.64 -9.18
C TYR A 281 -9.48 -16.13 -10.52
N VAL A 282 -8.27 -15.58 -10.56
CA VAL A 282 -7.68 -15.05 -11.78
C VAL A 282 -7.17 -16.15 -12.70
N GLU A 283 -6.39 -17.08 -12.17
CA GLU A 283 -5.73 -18.14 -12.95
C GLU A 283 -6.72 -19.22 -13.36
N ASP A 284 -7.45 -19.82 -12.41
CA ASP A 284 -8.28 -21.00 -12.68
C ASP A 284 -9.61 -20.63 -13.37
N LEU A 285 -10.23 -19.51 -12.99
CA LEU A 285 -11.56 -19.15 -13.50
C LEU A 285 -11.51 -18.26 -14.75
N HIS A 286 -10.42 -17.50 -14.94
CA HIS A 286 -10.32 -16.52 -16.03
C HIS A 286 -9.10 -16.69 -16.93
N ASP A 287 -8.26 -17.70 -16.69
CA ASP A 287 -7.00 -17.94 -17.42
C ASP A 287 -6.17 -16.66 -17.53
N GLY A 288 -6.05 -15.99 -16.38
CA GLY A 288 -5.58 -14.61 -16.30
C GLY A 288 -4.26 -14.46 -15.56
N THR A 289 -3.76 -13.23 -15.55
CA THR A 289 -2.56 -12.84 -14.81
C THR A 289 -2.80 -11.54 -14.06
N ILE A 290 -2.52 -11.55 -12.75
CA ILE A 290 -2.64 -10.36 -11.90
C ILE A 290 -1.58 -9.33 -12.33
N VAL A 291 -2.03 -8.10 -12.59
CA VAL A 291 -1.16 -7.01 -13.07
C VAL A 291 -0.86 -6.00 -11.95
N THR A 292 -1.70 -5.94 -10.91
CA THR A 292 -1.58 -4.95 -9.84
C THR A 292 -1.50 -5.54 -8.44
N ASP A 293 -0.95 -4.77 -7.50
CA ASP A 293 -0.92 -5.10 -6.06
C ASP A 293 -1.67 -4.03 -5.23
N PHE A 294 -1.99 -4.34 -3.97
CA PHE A 294 -2.71 -3.48 -3.04
C PHE A 294 -1.95 -3.21 -1.74
N ASP A 295 -0.77 -3.82 -1.55
CA ASP A 295 0.06 -3.67 -0.36
C ASP A 295 1.45 -3.18 -0.76
N GLU A 296 1.83 -2.00 -0.26
CA GLU A 296 3.14 -1.39 -0.48
C GLU A 296 4.17 -1.92 0.52
N GLN A 297 3.73 -2.35 1.70
CA GLN A 297 4.62 -2.82 2.74
C GLN A 297 5.15 -4.23 2.43
N MET A 298 4.32 -5.07 1.80
CA MET A 298 4.66 -6.45 1.42
C MET A 298 4.20 -6.75 -0.02
N SER A 299 5.10 -7.29 -0.86
CA SER A 299 4.70 -7.77 -2.18
C SER A 299 3.80 -8.99 -2.03
N ARG A 300 2.54 -8.86 -2.46
CA ARG A 300 1.54 -9.95 -2.46
C ARG A 300 1.56 -10.69 -3.78
N PHE A 301 1.89 -10.00 -4.87
CA PHE A 301 1.97 -10.59 -6.20
C PHE A 301 3.33 -10.26 -6.82
N PRO A 302 4.35 -11.12 -6.64
CA PRO A 302 5.72 -10.84 -7.09
C PRO A 302 5.85 -10.53 -8.60
N ASN A 303 4.96 -11.09 -9.41
CA ASN A 303 4.93 -10.93 -10.86
C ASN A 303 4.03 -9.77 -11.33
N ALA A 304 3.40 -9.03 -10.41
CA ALA A 304 2.59 -7.87 -10.78
C ALA A 304 3.49 -6.76 -11.34
N ILE A 305 3.20 -6.35 -12.57
CA ILE A 305 3.94 -5.28 -13.26
C ILE A 305 3.73 -3.95 -12.53
N PHE A 306 2.51 -3.69 -12.08
CA PHE A 306 2.14 -2.54 -11.24
C PHE A 306 2.04 -2.96 -9.77
N ALA A 307 3.06 -3.64 -9.25
CA ALA A 307 3.17 -3.82 -7.81
C ALA A 307 3.22 -2.44 -7.12
N LEU A 308 2.39 -2.23 -6.10
CA LEU A 308 2.22 -0.92 -5.46
C LEU A 308 3.55 -0.35 -4.96
N GLU A 309 4.42 -1.21 -4.43
CA GLU A 309 5.78 -0.86 -4.03
C GLU A 309 6.64 -0.37 -5.22
N LYS A 310 6.65 -1.07 -6.36
CA LYS A 310 7.38 -0.64 -7.57
C LYS A 310 6.87 0.72 -8.03
N VAL A 311 5.55 0.88 -8.02
CA VAL A 311 4.86 2.08 -8.45
C VAL A 311 5.22 3.28 -7.56
N SER A 312 5.06 3.15 -6.24
CA SER A 312 5.38 4.21 -5.27
C SER A 312 6.87 4.52 -5.23
N ALA A 313 7.72 3.52 -5.46
CA ALA A 313 9.16 3.70 -5.52
C ALA A 313 9.64 4.31 -6.86
N GLY A 314 8.78 4.42 -7.88
CA GLY A 314 9.22 4.87 -9.21
C GLY A 314 10.18 3.88 -9.87
N ARG A 315 9.88 2.59 -9.78
CA ARG A 315 10.71 1.48 -10.28
C ARG A 315 10.01 0.63 -11.35
N LEU A 316 9.11 1.24 -12.11
CA LEU A 316 8.50 0.57 -13.26
C LEU A 316 9.54 0.40 -14.35
N ASP A 317 9.60 -0.81 -14.91
CA ASP A 317 10.50 -1.14 -15.98
C ASP A 317 9.86 -0.86 -17.34
N ARG A 318 10.55 -0.13 -18.21
CA ARG A 318 10.05 0.20 -19.55
C ARG A 318 9.82 -1.05 -20.38
N THR A 319 10.67 -2.08 -20.26
CA THR A 319 10.53 -3.31 -21.04
C THR A 319 9.32 -4.13 -20.57
N GLU A 320 9.07 -4.20 -19.25
CA GLU A 320 7.82 -4.76 -18.70
C GLU A 320 6.60 -4.03 -19.25
N LEU A 321 6.61 -2.68 -19.24
CA LEU A 321 5.53 -1.85 -19.76
C LEU A 321 5.33 -1.97 -21.28
N SER A 322 6.42 -2.09 -22.06
CA SER A 322 6.35 -2.31 -23.51
C SER A 322 5.82 -3.69 -23.84
N THR A 323 6.31 -4.73 -23.17
CA THR A 323 5.79 -6.10 -23.32
C THR A 323 4.30 -6.14 -22.99
N LEU A 324 3.92 -5.42 -21.94
CA LEU A 324 2.53 -5.26 -21.55
C LEU A 324 1.74 -4.56 -22.66
N ALA A 325 2.17 -3.39 -23.13
CA ALA A 325 1.51 -2.65 -24.22
C ALA A 325 1.41 -3.47 -25.52
N ASP A 326 2.43 -4.26 -25.86
CA ASP A 326 2.42 -5.13 -27.04
C ASP A 326 1.35 -6.22 -26.94
N ARG A 327 1.16 -6.79 -25.74
CA ARG A 327 0.03 -7.71 -25.46
C ARG A 327 -1.32 -7.00 -25.54
N TRP A 328 -1.35 -5.72 -25.22
CA TRP A 328 -2.56 -4.91 -25.07
C TRP A 328 -3.06 -4.32 -26.39
N GLY A 329 -2.25 -4.38 -27.45
CA GLY A 329 -2.58 -3.81 -28.76
C GLY A 329 -2.62 -2.28 -28.73
N SER A 330 -3.24 -1.68 -29.76
CA SER A 330 -3.22 -0.23 -30.00
C SER A 330 -3.87 0.66 -28.91
N SER A 331 -4.42 0.06 -27.85
CA SER A 331 -5.02 0.78 -26.71
C SER A 331 -3.98 1.43 -25.80
N VAL A 332 -2.75 0.89 -25.74
CA VAL A 332 -1.66 1.51 -24.96
C VAL A 332 -0.56 1.94 -25.90
N THR A 333 -0.50 3.25 -26.11
CA THR A 333 0.45 3.89 -27.02
C THR A 333 1.82 4.02 -26.37
N SER A 334 2.88 4.11 -27.19
CA SER A 334 4.22 4.49 -26.70
C SER A 334 4.18 5.79 -25.88
N LEU A 335 3.28 6.72 -26.23
CA LEU A 335 3.03 7.95 -25.51
C LEU A 335 2.54 7.71 -24.07
N PHE A 336 1.73 6.67 -23.82
CA PHE A 336 1.30 6.31 -22.47
C PHE A 336 2.48 5.82 -21.63
N ILE A 337 3.28 4.90 -22.17
CA ILE A 337 4.50 4.41 -21.51
C ILE A 337 5.43 5.57 -21.21
N ASP A 338 5.69 6.44 -22.20
CA ASP A 338 6.53 7.62 -22.03
C ASP A 338 5.96 8.54 -20.94
N THR A 339 4.64 8.73 -20.88
CA THR A 339 3.99 9.50 -19.82
C THR A 339 4.22 8.89 -18.45
N LEU A 340 4.12 7.57 -18.30
CA LEU A 340 4.39 6.88 -17.04
C LEU A 340 5.85 7.02 -16.60
N ILE A 341 6.78 6.84 -17.53
CA ILE A 341 8.22 6.99 -17.24
C ILE A 341 8.57 8.45 -16.90
N ILE A 342 7.93 9.42 -17.55
CA ILE A 342 8.08 10.85 -17.22
C ILE A 342 7.52 11.14 -15.82
N GLN A 343 6.34 10.61 -15.49
CA GLN A 343 5.75 10.74 -14.15
C GLN A 343 6.70 10.15 -13.10
N GLN A 344 7.23 8.95 -13.33
CA GLN A 344 8.25 8.30 -12.49
C GLN A 344 9.49 9.18 -12.28
N SER A 345 10.01 9.78 -13.36
CA SER A 345 11.18 10.66 -13.29
C SER A 345 10.91 11.93 -12.47
N ARG A 346 9.67 12.45 -12.49
CA ARG A 346 9.27 13.59 -11.65
C ARG A 346 9.24 13.22 -10.17
N LEU A 347 8.91 11.97 -9.83
CA LEU A 347 8.96 11.46 -8.45
C LEU A 347 10.36 11.60 -7.89
N GLU A 348 11.34 11.10 -8.63
CA GLU A 348 12.74 11.09 -8.21
C GLU A 348 13.28 12.51 -7.98
N VAL A 349 12.94 13.44 -8.87
CA VAL A 349 13.29 14.86 -8.70
C VAL A 349 12.65 15.47 -7.44
N GLN A 350 11.43 15.08 -7.11
CA GLN A 350 10.75 15.59 -5.91
C GLN A 350 11.27 14.95 -4.62
N LYS A 351 11.52 13.64 -4.61
CA LYS A 351 12.20 12.94 -3.51
C LYS A 351 13.54 13.64 -3.20
N ALA A 352 14.33 13.94 -4.23
CA ALA A 352 15.57 14.69 -4.08
C ALA A 352 15.38 16.09 -3.46
N ARG A 353 14.31 16.82 -3.83
CA ARG A 353 14.00 18.16 -3.26
C ARG A 353 13.61 18.12 -1.79
N ILE A 354 12.97 17.04 -1.34
CA ILE A 354 12.48 16.87 0.04
C ILE A 354 13.59 16.30 0.95
N GLY A 355 14.79 16.11 0.41
CA GLY A 355 15.90 15.47 1.13
C GLY A 355 15.67 13.97 1.32
N GLU A 356 14.80 13.37 0.53
CA GLU A 356 14.59 11.93 0.39
C GLU A 356 15.51 11.42 -0.73
N LEU A 357 16.81 11.73 -0.62
CA LEU A 357 17.81 11.15 -1.50
C LEU A 357 18.08 9.72 -1.01
N VAL A 358 17.19 8.77 -1.33
CA VAL A 358 17.55 7.36 -1.31
C VAL A 358 18.35 7.10 -2.58
N LEU A 359 19.67 7.25 -2.48
CA LEU A 359 20.59 6.69 -3.48
C LEU A 359 20.45 5.16 -3.41
N GLY A 360 19.53 4.62 -4.21
CA GLY A 360 19.32 3.19 -4.38
C GLY A 360 19.95 2.69 -5.68
N ASP A 361 20.83 1.69 -5.57
CA ASP A 361 21.55 1.09 -6.69
C ASP A 361 20.67 0.32 -7.68
N ARG A 362 21.16 0.27 -8.92
CA ARG A 362 20.58 -0.48 -10.03
C ARG A 362 20.98 -1.96 -9.89
N PHE A 363 20.06 -2.83 -9.50
CA PHE A 363 20.29 -4.27 -9.52
C PHE A 363 20.19 -4.79 -10.97
N GLN A 364 21.31 -5.25 -11.52
CA GLN A 364 21.36 -6.01 -12.76
C GLN A 364 21.93 -7.41 -12.45
N ASN A 365 21.44 -8.45 -13.12
CA ASN A 365 21.90 -9.85 -13.01
C ASN A 365 21.61 -10.55 -11.66
N ILE A 366 20.38 -10.49 -11.15
CA ILE A 366 19.96 -11.37 -10.04
C ILE A 366 19.75 -12.78 -10.60
N GLY A 367 20.78 -13.63 -10.52
CA GLY A 367 20.67 -15.06 -10.82
C GLY A 367 19.80 -15.79 -9.78
N SER A 368 19.18 -16.91 -10.17
CA SER A 368 18.46 -17.79 -9.25
C SER A 368 19.41 -18.24 -8.12
N GLY A 369 19.17 -17.78 -6.89
CA GLY A 369 20.01 -18.07 -5.72
C GLY A 369 20.75 -16.87 -5.12
N ALA A 370 20.55 -15.66 -5.64
CA ALA A 370 21.09 -14.46 -5.01
C ALA A 370 20.38 -14.17 -3.67
N THR A 371 21.16 -14.06 -2.60
CA THR A 371 20.65 -13.68 -1.28
C THR A 371 20.58 -12.16 -1.19
N ILE A 372 19.36 -11.63 -1.04
CA ILE A 372 19.11 -10.20 -0.95
C ILE A 372 19.15 -9.81 0.52
N ILE A 373 20.05 -8.89 0.88
CA ILE A 373 20.12 -8.29 2.21
C ILE A 373 19.75 -6.82 2.07
N ASN A 374 18.89 -6.32 2.96
CA ASN A 374 18.42 -4.94 2.88
C ASN A 374 19.58 -3.92 3.06
N ARG A 375 19.94 -3.17 2.01
CA ARG A 375 21.02 -2.16 2.07
C ARG A 375 20.71 -0.99 3.02
N SER A 376 19.44 -0.65 3.27
CA SER A 376 19.11 0.42 4.22
C SER A 376 19.45 -0.01 5.65
N LEU A 377 19.17 -1.27 5.99
CA LEU A 377 19.56 -1.90 7.26
C LEU A 377 21.09 -1.93 7.41
N ILE A 378 21.81 -2.25 6.34
CA ILE A 378 23.29 -2.20 6.37
C ILE A 378 23.78 -0.77 6.64
N SER A 379 23.25 0.22 5.92
CA SER A 379 23.70 1.62 6.04
C SER A 379 23.40 2.21 7.42
N ASN A 380 22.21 1.94 7.95
CA ASN A 380 21.79 2.39 9.27
C ASN A 380 22.64 1.75 10.38
N ALA A 381 22.83 0.43 10.35
CA ALA A 381 23.71 -0.28 11.26
C ALA A 381 25.17 0.25 11.17
N LEU A 382 25.71 0.48 9.96
CA LEU A 382 27.05 1.04 9.80
C LEU A 382 27.19 2.44 10.42
N ASN A 383 26.22 3.33 10.18
CA ASN A 383 26.23 4.67 10.80
C ASN A 383 26.18 4.59 12.33
N ARG A 384 25.38 3.66 12.87
CA ARG A 384 25.30 3.41 14.31
C ARG A 384 26.64 2.88 14.85
N VAL A 385 27.29 1.96 14.15
CA VAL A 385 28.60 1.41 14.57
C VAL A 385 29.70 2.46 14.49
N VAL A 386 29.74 3.29 13.45
CA VAL A 386 30.71 4.39 13.34
C VAL A 386 30.63 5.32 14.55
N THR A 387 29.41 5.63 15.00
CA THR A 387 29.20 6.55 16.13
C THR A 387 29.45 5.92 17.49
N THR A 388 29.24 4.61 17.65
CA THR A 388 29.32 3.92 18.95
C THR A 388 30.63 3.16 19.19
N ALA A 389 31.17 2.52 18.16
CA ALA A 389 32.34 1.63 18.24
C ALA A 389 33.49 2.03 17.28
N GLY A 390 33.30 3.05 16.45
CA GLY A 390 34.32 3.62 15.58
C GLY A 390 34.38 3.00 14.18
N ASN A 391 35.23 3.58 13.33
CA ASN A 391 35.33 3.23 11.90
C ASN A 391 35.82 1.79 11.67
N ASP A 392 36.72 1.28 12.51
CA ASP A 392 37.28 -0.07 12.34
C ASP A 392 36.20 -1.16 12.51
N ALA A 393 35.27 -0.98 13.46
CA ALA A 393 34.16 -1.89 13.68
C ALA A 393 33.15 -1.82 12.52
N ALA A 394 32.92 -0.63 11.98
CA ALA A 394 32.03 -0.45 10.83
C ALA A 394 32.60 -1.10 9.57
N GLU A 395 33.89 -0.93 9.30
CA GLU A 395 34.54 -1.58 8.16
C GLU A 395 34.54 -3.12 8.31
N ALA A 396 34.75 -3.63 9.52
CA ALA A 396 34.62 -5.06 9.80
C ALA A 396 33.20 -5.59 9.51
N LEU A 397 32.16 -4.86 9.93
CA LEU A 397 30.76 -5.23 9.68
C LEU A 397 30.42 -5.22 8.19
N LYS A 398 30.97 -4.26 7.44
CA LYS A 398 30.85 -4.21 5.98
C LYS A 398 31.51 -5.41 5.30
N VAL A 399 32.74 -5.76 5.69
CA VAL A 399 33.46 -6.94 5.14
C VAL A 399 32.68 -8.24 5.38
N VAL A 400 32.14 -8.43 6.58
CA VAL A 400 31.28 -9.58 6.90
C VAL A 400 30.03 -9.59 6.02
N THR A 401 29.38 -8.44 5.87
CA THR A 401 28.15 -8.30 5.09
C THR A 401 28.37 -8.65 3.63
N GLU A 402 29.44 -8.14 3.02
CA GLU A 402 29.80 -8.45 1.63
C GLU A 402 30.09 -9.94 1.46
N HIS A 403 30.79 -10.57 2.43
CA HIS A 403 31.10 -12.00 2.40
C HIS A 403 29.84 -12.87 2.48
N VAL A 404 28.89 -12.52 3.35
CA VAL A 404 27.60 -13.22 3.46
C VAL A 404 26.78 -13.07 2.17
N GLN A 405 26.70 -11.86 1.59
CA GLN A 405 26.01 -11.63 0.32
C GLN A 405 26.60 -12.45 -0.83
N GLN A 406 27.93 -12.46 -0.96
CA GLN A 406 28.63 -13.20 -2.02
C GLN A 406 28.47 -14.72 -1.89
N SER A 407 28.24 -15.22 -0.67
CA SER A 407 28.08 -16.66 -0.43
C SER A 407 26.78 -17.25 -0.97
N GLY A 408 25.72 -16.43 -1.15
CA GLY A 408 24.39 -16.92 -1.50
C GLY A 408 23.71 -17.77 -0.40
N ASN A 409 24.23 -17.73 0.84
CA ASN A 409 23.67 -18.50 1.96
C ASN A 409 22.54 -17.75 2.64
N THR A 410 21.29 -18.15 2.38
CA THR A 410 20.08 -17.53 2.93
C THR A 410 20.03 -17.55 4.45
N GLU A 411 20.42 -18.65 5.09
CA GLU A 411 20.40 -18.77 6.56
C GLU A 411 21.41 -17.78 7.20
N ALA A 412 22.60 -17.65 6.63
CA ALA A 412 23.59 -16.68 7.11
C ALA A 412 23.11 -15.24 6.92
N ALA A 413 22.40 -14.94 5.84
CA ALA A 413 21.84 -13.62 5.59
C ALA A 413 20.70 -13.25 6.54
N GLU A 414 19.77 -14.17 6.81
CA GLU A 414 18.69 -13.93 7.79
C GLU A 414 19.26 -13.63 9.19
N ASN A 415 20.29 -14.39 9.60
CA ASN A 415 20.97 -14.14 10.87
C ASN A 415 21.78 -12.82 10.84
N LEU A 416 22.34 -12.45 9.69
CA LEU A 416 23.00 -11.15 9.53
C LEU A 416 22.00 -9.99 9.64
N GLU A 417 20.82 -10.09 9.01
CA GLU A 417 19.78 -9.07 9.17
C GLU A 417 19.37 -8.92 10.64
N GLY A 418 19.16 -10.04 11.35
CA GLY A 418 18.89 -10.00 12.79
C GLY A 418 20.01 -9.36 13.62
N LEU A 419 21.27 -9.57 13.25
CA LEU A 419 22.42 -8.89 13.88
C LEU A 419 22.41 -7.39 13.61
N LEU A 420 22.17 -6.96 12.36
CA LEU A 420 22.13 -5.55 11.97
C LEU A 420 20.97 -4.81 12.67
N GLU A 421 19.79 -5.41 12.73
CA GLU A 421 18.65 -4.87 13.47
C GLU A 421 18.94 -4.69 14.96
N GLU A 422 19.63 -5.65 15.58
CA GLU A 422 19.97 -5.56 17.01
C GLU A 422 21.04 -4.49 17.27
N VAL A 423 21.99 -4.30 16.34
CA VAL A 423 23.00 -3.23 16.38
C VAL A 423 22.37 -1.84 16.28
N GLU A 424 21.31 -1.66 15.49
CA GLU A 424 20.63 -0.37 15.30
C GLU A 424 19.89 0.14 16.53
N ARG A 425 19.55 -0.76 17.47
CA ARG A 425 18.76 -0.41 18.64
C ARG A 425 19.47 0.58 19.55
N ASP A 426 18.67 1.34 20.30
CA ASP A 426 19.21 2.26 21.29
C ASP A 426 19.99 1.57 22.41
N GLN A 427 19.58 0.35 22.76
CA GLN A 427 20.24 -0.51 23.73
C GLN A 427 20.38 -1.93 23.15
N PRO A 428 21.43 -2.18 22.34
CA PRO A 428 21.68 -3.50 21.76
C PRO A 428 21.87 -4.54 22.86
N ARG A 429 21.23 -5.71 22.71
CA ARG A 429 21.36 -6.79 23.68
C ARG A 429 22.51 -7.71 23.30
N ARG A 430 23.62 -7.65 24.04
CA ARG A 430 24.79 -8.53 23.88
C ARG A 430 24.44 -9.99 23.62
N SER A 431 23.55 -10.58 24.42
CA SER A 431 23.18 -12.00 24.30
C SER A 431 22.52 -12.34 22.97
N ARG A 432 21.75 -11.42 22.37
CA ARG A 432 21.13 -11.62 21.05
C ARG A 432 22.14 -11.42 19.93
N MET A 433 22.99 -10.39 20.03
CA MET A 433 24.06 -10.17 19.05
C MET A 433 25.02 -11.38 19.00
N SER A 434 25.41 -11.93 20.15
CA SER A 434 26.21 -13.16 20.21
C SER A 434 25.48 -14.35 19.56
N ALA A 435 24.18 -14.53 19.84
CA ALA A 435 23.41 -15.63 19.26
C ALA A 435 23.32 -15.53 17.72
N PHE A 436 23.08 -14.34 17.18
CA PHE A 436 23.09 -14.14 15.72
C PHE A 436 24.47 -14.36 15.13
N TRP A 437 25.53 -13.85 15.77
CA TRP A 437 26.90 -14.05 15.31
C TRP A 437 27.30 -15.53 15.28
N ASP A 438 26.99 -16.28 16.33
CA ASP A 438 27.23 -17.72 16.40
C ASP A 438 26.45 -18.48 15.32
N ALA A 439 25.20 -18.05 15.05
CA ALA A 439 24.38 -18.60 13.98
C ALA A 439 24.95 -18.30 12.57
N ILE A 440 25.46 -17.08 12.33
CA ILE A 440 26.15 -16.71 11.08
C ILE A 440 27.39 -17.60 10.87
N ILE A 441 28.23 -17.77 11.90
CA ILE A 441 29.42 -18.63 11.82
C ILE A 441 29.02 -20.10 11.58
N LYS A 442 27.97 -20.57 12.24
CA LYS A 442 27.47 -21.94 12.07
C LYS A 442 26.96 -22.18 10.64
N ALA A 443 26.21 -21.24 10.08
CA ALA A 443 25.67 -21.32 8.72
C ALA A 443 26.74 -21.10 7.65
N LEU A 444 27.71 -20.22 7.90
CA LEU A 444 28.77 -19.85 6.97
C LEU A 444 30.15 -19.78 7.68
N PRO A 445 30.81 -20.94 7.95
CA PRO A 445 32.04 -21.01 8.74
C PRO A 445 33.21 -20.18 8.20
N SER A 446 33.23 -19.87 6.89
CA SER A 446 34.22 -18.97 6.29
C SER A 446 34.22 -17.56 6.89
N VAL A 447 33.11 -17.11 7.49
CA VAL A 447 33.04 -15.81 8.18
C VAL A 447 34.01 -15.75 9.36
N ALA A 448 34.27 -16.86 10.05
CA ALA A 448 35.25 -16.91 11.13
C ALA A 448 36.71 -16.81 10.64
N GLN A 449 36.95 -17.00 9.34
CA GLN A 449 38.27 -16.94 8.72
C GLN A 449 38.63 -15.53 8.20
N LEU A 450 37.72 -14.56 8.33
CA LEU A 450 37.96 -13.15 7.93
C LEU A 450 38.91 -12.41 8.89
N GLY A 451 39.49 -13.12 9.86
CA GLY A 451 40.61 -12.64 10.69
C GLY A 451 40.25 -11.42 11.52
N GLU A 452 40.86 -10.29 11.18
CA GLU A 452 40.68 -9.02 11.88
C GLU A 452 39.23 -8.55 11.90
N ALA A 453 38.48 -8.74 10.81
CA ALA A 453 37.06 -8.35 10.75
C ALA A 453 36.23 -9.16 11.77
N SER A 454 36.42 -10.48 11.84
CA SER A 454 35.71 -11.34 12.80
C SER A 454 36.04 -10.95 14.25
N ALA A 455 37.31 -10.64 14.54
CA ALA A 455 37.73 -10.19 15.87
C ALA A 455 37.07 -8.86 16.26
N LYS A 456 36.96 -7.91 15.32
CA LYS A 456 36.30 -6.62 15.53
C LYS A 456 34.80 -6.72 15.78
N ILE A 457 34.11 -7.68 15.14
CA ILE A 457 32.69 -7.96 15.45
C ILE A 457 32.53 -8.53 16.86
N VAL A 458 33.41 -9.43 17.29
CA VAL A 458 33.38 -9.95 18.67
C VAL A 458 33.66 -8.84 19.68
N GLU A 459 34.57 -7.91 19.38
CA GLU A 459 34.83 -6.72 20.19
C GLU A 459 33.60 -5.81 20.28
N LEU A 460 32.96 -5.51 19.15
CA LEU A 460 31.70 -4.74 19.08
C LEU A 460 30.62 -5.37 19.96
N ILE A 461 30.42 -6.69 19.87
CA ILE A 461 29.45 -7.41 20.68
C ILE A 461 29.77 -7.32 22.17
N ALA A 462 31.06 -7.33 22.54
CA ALA A 462 31.49 -7.29 23.93
C ALA A 462 31.37 -5.91 24.59
N GLN A 463 31.30 -4.83 23.80
CA GLN A 463 31.12 -3.45 24.28
C GLN A 463 29.68 -3.13 24.70
N HIS A 464 28.72 -3.95 24.25
CA HIS A 464 27.33 -3.96 24.70
C HIS A 464 27.12 -5.05 25.75
#